data_AF-A0A7X7P7L7-F1
#
_entry.id   AF-A0A7X7P7L7-F1
#
_cell.length_a   1.000
_cell.length_b   1.000
_cell.length_c   1.000
_cell.angle_alpha   90.00
_cell.angle_beta   90.00
_cell.angle_gamma   90.00
#
_symmetry.space_group_name_H-M   'P 1'
#
loop_
_entity.id
_entity.type
_entity.pdbx_description
1 polymer ?
#
loop_
_entity_poly.entity_id
_entity_poly.type
_entity_poly.pdbx_seq_one_letter_code
_entity_poly.pdbx_strand_id
1 'polypeptide(L)'
;MRKAFLYPITSELLFCRRCQKVCSHQIFAREPYSTRGGIRPHIPLLCSCKICSTYFIAFSQEFNFFCDSHKSEYVKILGHNRIIPGNWLYVKGTPRPGKVKGVFHSATEEIIVISYNNGPDQKIERPFNEEEVEEYPQGYRLLPVQSGQTLIGDPIYHVPRDAFGKVVGIVSDGEKEKLAVLLDNNILLFMTLPEAYQTTPNAQLHELIRFKLKDTFPEVISALSYEVAQGIVFIKGNVPNIRLKKEIRQFLENIPAVRGCVDFIQVDPSVTISDNLLKSNVLSVLEDLSLPIFDYDVNVENGKVTVRCYFSFEATPADLEKRLEVLEGIRELSLLLELSPAETNTHKILCLNAARALKEHPKLKDTCIRVSCNGKKMILEGRVHSILQKSQAYFTAIRSTKKVSIDNKLRIVQPSEE
;
A
#
# COMPACT_ATOMS: atom_id res chain seq x y z
N MET A 1 0.68 8.64 21.21
CA MET A 1 0.40 8.56 19.76
C MET A 1 1.58 8.99 18.88
N ARG A 2 2.08 10.25 18.93
CA ARG A 2 3.18 10.72 18.06
C ARG A 2 4.45 9.84 18.03
N LYS A 3 4.84 9.25 19.17
CA LYS A 3 5.99 8.32 19.25
C LYS A 3 5.85 7.06 18.37
N ALA A 4 4.64 6.71 17.95
CA ALA A 4 4.40 5.57 17.07
C ALA A 4 4.48 5.93 15.58
N PHE A 5 4.46 7.22 15.22
CA PHE A 5 4.46 7.72 13.84
C PHE A 5 5.75 8.53 13.62
N LEU A 6 6.84 7.83 13.33
CA LEU A 6 8.18 8.41 13.32
C LEU A 6 8.62 8.91 11.94
N TYR A 7 7.97 8.44 10.88
CA TYR A 7 8.46 8.64 9.51
C TYR A 7 7.66 9.73 8.81
N PRO A 8 8.22 10.94 8.59
CA PRO A 8 7.55 11.97 7.82
C PRO A 8 7.46 11.52 6.36
N ILE A 9 6.27 11.66 5.77
CA ILE A 9 6.02 11.33 4.36
C ILE A 9 6.02 12.60 3.52
N THR A 10 5.15 13.55 3.88
CA THR A 10 4.94 14.79 3.11
C THR A 10 4.34 15.89 4.01
N SER A 11 4.10 17.07 3.44
CA SER A 11 3.32 18.14 4.06
C SER A 11 2.22 18.61 3.12
N GLU A 12 1.00 18.76 3.63
CA GLU A 12 -0.16 19.19 2.84
C GLU A 12 -0.89 20.35 3.49
N LEU A 13 -1.62 21.14 2.69
CA LEU A 13 -2.52 22.18 3.19
C LEU A 13 -3.83 21.54 3.62
N LEU A 14 -4.05 21.44 4.93
CA LEU A 14 -5.26 20.88 5.51
C LEU A 14 -5.96 21.86 6.45
N PHE A 15 -7.27 21.74 6.58
CA PHE A 15 -8.04 22.53 7.53
C PHE A 15 -7.77 22.05 8.96
N CYS A 16 -7.30 22.97 9.81
CA CYS A 16 -7.08 22.68 11.23
C CYS A 16 -8.27 23.17 12.06
N ARG A 17 -9.03 22.25 12.67
CA ARG A 17 -10.14 22.59 13.57
C ARG A 17 -9.73 23.47 14.75
N ARG A 18 -8.50 23.35 15.26
CA ARG A 18 -8.02 24.19 16.37
C ARG A 18 -7.65 25.60 15.90
N CYS A 19 -7.01 25.73 14.74
CA CYS A 19 -6.63 27.04 14.19
C CYS A 19 -7.78 27.73 13.44
N GLN A 20 -8.85 26.99 13.11
CA GLN A 20 -9.97 27.46 12.28
C GLN A 20 -9.53 28.01 10.91
N LYS A 21 -8.45 27.46 10.35
CA LYS A 21 -7.90 27.87 9.04
C LYS A 21 -7.19 26.72 8.34
N VAL A 22 -7.04 26.86 7.02
CA VAL A 22 -6.20 25.97 6.21
C VAL A 22 -4.73 26.31 6.46
N CYS A 23 -3.93 25.29 6.76
CA CYS A 23 -2.51 25.46 7.04
C CYS A 23 -1.74 24.17 6.78
N SER A 24 -0.42 24.29 6.72
CA SER A 24 0.45 23.12 6.48
C SER A 24 0.38 22.13 7.65
N HIS A 25 0.11 20.88 7.33
CA HIS A 25 0.19 19.74 8.22
C HIS A 25 1.31 18.81 7.77
N GLN A 26 2.15 18.37 8.71
CA GLN A 26 3.10 17.28 8.46
C GLN A 26 2.35 15.95 8.57
N ILE A 27 2.55 15.08 7.58
CA ILE A 27 1.94 13.76 7.53
C ILE A 27 3.02 12.73 7.87
N PHE A 28 2.77 11.91 8.89
CA PHE A 28 3.68 10.88 9.37
C PHE A 28 3.05 9.49 9.23
N ALA A 29 3.87 8.48 8.93
CA ALA A 29 3.51 7.08 9.04
C ALA A 29 4.32 6.39 10.14
N ARG A 30 3.90 5.17 10.44
CA ARG A 30 4.59 4.28 11.38
C ARG A 30 5.80 3.58 10.78
N GLU A 31 5.83 3.49 9.46
CA GLU A 31 6.86 2.85 8.65
C GLU A 31 7.27 3.80 7.53
N PRO A 32 8.46 3.62 6.93
CA PRO A 32 8.89 4.42 5.79
C PRO A 32 8.06 4.07 4.54
N TYR A 33 7.48 5.08 3.89
CA TYR A 33 6.76 4.95 2.62
C TYR A 33 7.33 5.92 1.58
N SER A 34 7.39 5.49 0.32
CA SER A 34 7.72 6.36 -0.82
C SER A 34 6.46 7.00 -1.36
N THR A 35 6.47 8.32 -1.58
CA THR A 35 5.36 9.02 -2.24
C THR A 35 5.26 8.72 -3.74
N ARG A 36 6.31 8.17 -4.36
CA ARG A 36 6.35 7.92 -5.82
C ARG A 36 5.61 6.66 -6.26
N GLY A 37 5.41 5.70 -5.36
CA GLY A 37 4.77 4.40 -5.66
C GLY A 37 3.33 4.28 -5.18
N GLY A 38 2.74 5.37 -4.69
CA GLY A 38 1.51 5.33 -3.90
C GLY A 38 1.73 4.71 -2.51
N ILE A 39 0.68 4.75 -1.69
CA ILE A 39 0.66 4.05 -0.40
C ILE A 39 -0.51 3.07 -0.45
N ARG A 40 -0.30 1.84 0.05
CA ARG A 40 -1.37 0.84 0.16
C ARG A 40 -2.58 1.44 0.88
N PRO A 41 -3.82 1.06 0.56
CA PRO A 41 -4.98 1.45 1.34
C PRO A 41 -4.85 1.04 2.81
N HIS A 42 -5.60 1.71 3.68
CA HIS A 42 -5.71 1.45 5.12
C HIS A 42 -4.42 1.63 5.92
N ILE A 43 -3.42 2.35 5.39
CA ILE A 43 -2.25 2.73 6.16
C ILE A 43 -2.61 3.95 7.02
N PRO A 44 -2.48 3.85 8.36
CA PRO A 44 -2.78 4.97 9.24
C PRO A 44 -1.71 6.05 9.11
N LEU A 45 -2.17 7.29 9.05
CA LEU A 45 -1.36 8.49 8.87
C LEU A 45 -1.68 9.49 9.98
N LEU A 46 -0.65 9.96 10.68
CA LEU A 46 -0.76 11.04 11.66
C LEU A 46 -0.55 12.39 10.97
N CYS A 47 -1.60 13.18 10.88
CA CYS A 47 -1.55 14.53 10.31
C CYS A 47 -1.42 15.54 11.45
N SER A 48 -0.29 16.25 11.54
CA SER A 48 0.00 17.22 12.61
C SER A 48 0.12 18.64 12.07
N CYS A 49 -0.70 19.55 12.60
CA CYS A 49 -0.70 20.96 12.24
C CYS A 49 0.62 21.64 12.63
N LYS A 50 1.31 22.28 11.67
CA LYS A 50 2.58 23.00 11.94
C LYS A 50 2.41 24.21 12.87
N ILE A 51 1.20 24.76 13.00
CA ILE A 51 0.94 25.98 13.79
C ILE A 51 0.65 25.63 15.25
N CYS A 52 -0.33 24.76 15.51
CA CYS A 52 -0.80 24.47 16.87
C CYS A 52 -0.41 23.08 17.39
N SER A 53 0.30 22.27 16.59
CA SER A 53 0.69 20.89 16.90
C SER A 53 -0.44 19.90 17.17
N THR A 54 -1.72 20.32 17.09
CA THR A 54 -2.86 19.40 17.12
C THR A 54 -2.77 18.43 15.94
N TYR A 55 -3.17 17.19 16.18
CA TYR A 55 -3.12 16.12 15.20
C TYR A 55 -4.44 15.36 15.11
N PHE A 56 -4.61 14.66 14.00
CA PHE A 56 -5.66 13.67 13.79
C PHE A 56 -5.08 12.47 13.02
N ILE A 57 -5.80 11.36 13.04
CA ILE A 57 -5.48 10.19 12.22
C ILE A 57 -6.38 10.22 10.98
N ALA A 58 -5.75 10.04 9.83
CA ALA A 58 -6.41 9.73 8.57
C ALA A 58 -5.79 8.44 8.01
N PHE A 59 -6.36 7.91 6.94
CA PHE A 59 -5.84 6.75 6.26
C PHE A 59 -5.45 7.08 4.83
N SER A 60 -4.49 6.35 4.29
CA SER A 60 -3.94 6.58 2.95
C SER A 60 -5.01 6.65 1.85
N GLN A 61 -6.04 5.80 1.89
CA GLN A 61 -7.14 5.79 0.91
C GLN A 61 -8.03 7.04 0.97
N GLU A 62 -7.91 7.86 2.01
CA GLU A 62 -8.66 9.11 2.14
C GLU A 62 -7.98 10.29 1.44
N PHE A 63 -6.78 10.09 0.91
CA PHE A 63 -6.03 11.10 0.17
C PHE A 63 -5.91 10.72 -1.30
N ASN A 64 -6.15 11.69 -2.18
CA ASN A 64 -6.01 11.53 -3.62
C ASN A 64 -4.57 11.17 -4.04
N PHE A 65 -3.58 11.80 -3.42
CA PHE A 65 -2.17 11.65 -3.83
C PHE A 65 -1.52 10.34 -3.38
N PHE A 66 -2.25 9.45 -2.70
CA PHE A 66 -1.78 8.09 -2.40
C PHE A 66 -2.46 7.00 -3.23
N CYS A 67 -3.50 7.34 -3.99
CA CYS A 67 -4.35 6.35 -4.66
C CYS A 67 -4.60 6.72 -6.13
N ASP A 68 -4.06 5.92 -7.06
CA ASP A 68 -4.30 6.12 -8.49
C ASP A 68 -5.65 5.54 -8.96
N SER A 69 -6.26 4.62 -8.21
CA SER A 69 -7.41 3.84 -8.67
C SER A 69 -8.73 4.61 -8.76
N HIS A 70 -8.83 5.80 -8.16
CA HIS A 70 -10.09 6.57 -8.11
C HIS A 70 -10.22 7.66 -9.18
N LYS A 71 -9.24 7.81 -10.07
CA LYS A 71 -9.22 8.88 -11.08
C LYS A 71 -10.20 8.68 -12.24
N SER A 72 -10.77 7.48 -12.39
CA SER A 72 -11.71 7.15 -13.48
C SER A 72 -13.07 7.86 -13.38
N GLU A 73 -13.40 8.41 -12.21
CA GLU A 73 -14.67 9.08 -11.92
C GLU A 73 -14.59 10.60 -12.01
N TYR A 74 -13.43 11.14 -12.43
CA TYR A 74 -13.24 12.56 -12.59
C TYR A 74 -13.96 13.07 -13.84
N VAL A 75 -14.38 14.32 -13.76
CA VAL A 75 -15.15 14.97 -14.80
C VAL A 75 -14.34 16.14 -15.37
N LYS A 76 -14.21 16.18 -16.70
CA LYS A 76 -13.66 17.33 -17.41
C LYS A 76 -14.68 18.47 -17.37
N ILE A 77 -14.21 19.70 -17.20
CA ILE A 77 -15.06 20.89 -17.30
C ILE A 77 -14.84 21.52 -18.67
N LEU A 78 -15.91 21.71 -19.44
CA LEU A 78 -15.83 22.35 -20.75
C LEU A 78 -15.17 23.73 -20.65
N GLY A 79 -14.14 24.00 -21.46
CA GLY A 79 -13.39 25.26 -21.43
C GLY A 79 -12.19 25.29 -20.47
N HIS A 80 -12.01 24.26 -19.64
CA HIS A 80 -10.90 24.19 -18.68
C HIS A 80 -10.05 22.92 -18.83
N ASN A 81 -10.50 22.00 -19.68
CA ASN A 81 -9.87 20.73 -19.89
C ASN A 81 -9.87 20.38 -21.37
N ARG A 82 -8.81 19.68 -21.77
CA ARG A 82 -8.74 18.91 -23.00
C ARG A 82 -9.70 17.74 -22.88
N ILE A 83 -10.46 17.53 -23.94
CA ILE A 83 -11.55 16.57 -23.96
C ILE A 83 -11.19 15.48 -24.98
N ILE A 84 -11.28 14.23 -24.54
CA ILE A 84 -11.09 13.07 -25.42
C ILE A 84 -12.29 12.12 -25.32
N PRO A 85 -12.54 11.28 -26.35
CA PRO A 85 -13.57 10.26 -26.29
C PRO A 85 -13.44 9.38 -25.04
N GLY A 86 -14.59 9.08 -24.41
CA GLY A 86 -14.67 8.31 -23.18
C GLY A 86 -14.63 9.14 -21.89
N ASN A 87 -14.19 10.40 -21.93
CA ASN A 87 -14.25 11.30 -20.77
C ASN A 87 -15.69 11.56 -20.33
N TRP A 88 -15.87 11.78 -19.03
CA TRP A 88 -17.03 12.46 -18.50
C TRP A 88 -16.81 13.96 -18.64
N LEU A 89 -17.79 14.68 -19.16
CA LEU A 89 -17.73 16.11 -19.42
C LEU A 89 -18.92 16.82 -18.79
N TYR A 90 -18.62 17.80 -17.94
CA TYR A 90 -19.59 18.72 -17.40
C TYR A 90 -19.66 19.98 -18.25
N VAL A 91 -20.88 20.39 -18.58
CA VAL A 91 -21.18 21.60 -19.33
C VAL A 91 -22.00 22.50 -18.42
N LYS A 92 -21.56 23.74 -18.22
CA LYS A 92 -22.20 24.66 -17.29
C LYS A 92 -23.70 24.80 -17.60
N GLY A 93 -24.53 24.66 -16.56
CA GLY A 93 -25.98 24.74 -16.67
C GLY A 93 -26.68 23.41 -16.96
N THR A 94 -25.94 22.34 -17.27
CA THR A 94 -26.55 21.00 -17.36
C THR A 94 -26.70 20.37 -15.97
N PRO A 95 -27.72 19.53 -15.77
CA PRO A 95 -27.99 18.93 -14.45
C PRO A 95 -26.99 17.82 -14.09
N ARG A 96 -26.28 17.24 -15.07
CA ARG A 96 -25.35 16.12 -14.89
C ARG A 96 -24.28 16.13 -15.98
N PRO A 97 -23.10 15.54 -15.73
CA PRO A 97 -22.13 15.33 -16.80
C PRO A 97 -22.62 14.31 -17.83
N GLY A 98 -22.14 14.46 -19.06
CA GLY A 98 -22.36 13.51 -20.16
C GLY A 98 -21.08 12.78 -20.53
N LYS A 99 -21.21 11.65 -21.23
CA LYS A 99 -20.05 10.87 -21.69
C LYS A 99 -19.70 11.27 -23.13
N VAL A 100 -18.46 11.65 -23.36
CA VAL A 100 -17.97 12.07 -24.68
C VAL A 100 -17.86 10.85 -25.59
N LYS A 101 -18.57 10.89 -26.72
CA LYS A 101 -18.58 9.83 -27.75
C LYS A 101 -17.53 10.09 -28.83
N GLY A 102 -17.35 11.35 -29.20
CA GLY A 102 -16.43 11.76 -30.25
C GLY A 102 -15.99 13.20 -30.05
N VAL A 103 -14.77 13.49 -30.50
CA VAL A 103 -14.22 14.85 -30.57
C VAL A 103 -13.64 14.99 -31.96
N PHE A 104 -14.12 15.97 -32.71
CA PHE A 104 -13.71 16.24 -34.08
C PHE A 104 -13.13 17.64 -34.16
N HIS A 105 -12.04 17.79 -34.90
CA HIS A 105 -11.36 19.07 -35.06
C HIS A 105 -11.47 19.51 -36.51
N SER A 106 -11.91 20.76 -36.72
CA SER A 106 -11.73 21.49 -37.96
C SER A 106 -10.55 22.46 -37.81
N ALA A 107 -10.28 23.28 -38.83
CA ALA A 107 -9.23 24.29 -38.74
C ALA A 107 -9.52 25.38 -37.70
N THR A 108 -10.79 25.58 -37.33
CA THR A 108 -11.22 26.69 -36.47
C THR A 108 -12.07 26.25 -35.28
N GLU A 109 -12.61 25.03 -35.29
CA GLU A 109 -13.61 24.58 -34.34
C GLU A 109 -13.33 23.16 -33.84
N GLU A 110 -13.71 22.92 -32.60
CA GLU A 110 -13.80 21.61 -31.99
C GLU A 110 -15.28 21.25 -31.83
N ILE A 111 -15.68 20.10 -32.37
CA ILE A 111 -17.03 19.54 -32.27
C ILE A 111 -16.98 18.35 -31.32
N ILE A 112 -17.65 18.49 -30.18
CA ILE A 112 -17.71 17.48 -29.13
C ILE A 112 -19.10 16.84 -29.17
N VAL A 113 -19.14 15.52 -29.36
CA VAL A 113 -20.38 14.74 -29.33
C VAL A 113 -20.51 14.09 -27.95
N ILE A 114 -21.57 14.45 -27.22
CA ILE A 114 -21.80 14.03 -25.84
C ILE A 114 -23.10 13.23 -25.75
N SER A 115 -23.05 12.12 -25.03
CA SER A 115 -24.20 11.28 -24.75
C SER A 115 -24.60 11.39 -23.28
N TYR A 116 -25.86 11.76 -23.01
CA TYR A 116 -26.40 11.91 -21.67
C TYR A 116 -27.32 10.72 -21.34
N ASN A 117 -26.74 9.56 -21.01
CA ASN A 117 -27.47 8.29 -20.82
C ASN A 117 -28.34 7.95 -22.04
N ASN A 118 -29.54 7.37 -21.86
CA ASN A 118 -30.48 6.96 -22.92
C ASN A 118 -31.09 8.13 -23.73
N GLY A 119 -30.53 9.33 -23.64
CA GLY A 119 -30.94 10.47 -24.44
C GLY A 119 -30.27 10.50 -25.82
N PRO A 120 -30.77 11.33 -26.76
CA PRO A 120 -30.08 11.57 -28.02
C PRO A 120 -28.72 12.24 -27.76
N ASP A 121 -27.76 11.95 -28.64
CA ASP A 121 -26.46 12.59 -28.60
C ASP A 121 -26.58 14.10 -28.89
N GLN A 122 -25.86 14.90 -28.12
CA GLN A 122 -25.78 16.35 -28.27
C GLN A 122 -24.43 16.72 -28.87
N LYS A 123 -24.44 17.72 -29.76
CA LYS A 123 -23.21 18.29 -30.33
C LYS A 123 -22.95 19.64 -29.69
N ILE A 124 -21.70 19.85 -29.28
CA ILE A 124 -21.21 21.13 -28.77
C ILE A 124 -20.09 21.56 -29.68
N GLU A 125 -20.21 22.77 -30.23
CA GLU A 125 -19.24 23.37 -31.13
C GLU A 125 -18.60 24.54 -30.40
N ARG A 126 -17.26 24.62 -30.42
CA ARG A 126 -16.51 25.73 -29.83
C ARG A 126 -15.27 26.06 -30.67
N PRO A 127 -14.74 27.30 -30.58
CA PRO A 127 -13.45 27.61 -31.20
C PRO A 127 -12.36 26.68 -30.68
N PHE A 128 -11.52 26.19 -31.58
CA PHE A 128 -10.36 25.39 -31.21
C PHE A 128 -9.33 26.26 -30.50
N ASN A 129 -8.82 25.81 -29.35
CA ASN A 129 -7.82 26.51 -28.57
C ASN A 129 -6.63 25.58 -28.26
N GLU A 130 -5.52 25.76 -28.97
CA GLU A 130 -4.29 24.98 -28.75
C GLU A 130 -3.60 25.29 -27.41
N GLU A 131 -3.86 26.47 -26.85
CA GLU A 131 -3.16 27.00 -25.67
C GLU A 131 -3.89 26.70 -24.34
N GLU A 132 -4.84 25.75 -24.32
CA GLU A 132 -5.46 25.32 -23.05
C GLU A 132 -4.39 24.68 -22.14
N VAL A 133 -3.99 25.42 -21.10
CA VAL A 133 -3.17 24.96 -19.99
C VAL A 133 -4.10 24.29 -18.97
N GLU A 134 -4.03 22.97 -18.89
CA GLU A 134 -4.79 22.21 -17.90
C GLU A 134 -4.04 22.18 -16.55
N GLU A 135 -4.65 22.73 -15.50
CA GLU A 135 -4.13 22.57 -14.13
C GLU A 135 -4.31 21.13 -13.64
N TYR A 136 -5.45 20.52 -13.96
CA TYR A 136 -5.78 19.13 -13.61
C TYR A 136 -6.19 18.32 -14.86
N PRO A 137 -5.22 17.73 -15.59
CA PRO A 137 -5.48 16.97 -16.82
C PRO A 137 -6.39 15.76 -16.64
N GLN A 138 -6.52 15.24 -15.43
CA GLN A 138 -7.45 14.17 -15.08
C GLN A 138 -8.90 14.64 -14.91
N GLY A 139 -9.14 15.94 -14.75
CA GLY A 139 -10.45 16.52 -14.42
C GLY A 139 -10.65 16.79 -12.93
N TYR A 140 -11.91 16.94 -12.53
CA TYR A 140 -12.33 17.41 -11.21
C TYR A 140 -13.46 16.54 -10.63
N ARG A 141 -13.62 16.56 -9.30
CA ARG A 141 -14.87 16.12 -8.66
C ARG A 141 -15.93 17.20 -8.72
N LEU A 142 -17.14 16.84 -9.12
CA LEU A 142 -18.30 17.74 -9.13
C LEU A 142 -18.97 17.78 -7.77
N LEU A 143 -18.91 18.92 -7.10
CA LEU A 143 -19.61 19.13 -5.83
C LEU A 143 -20.94 19.88 -6.05
N PRO A 144 -22.02 19.52 -5.33
CA PRO A 144 -22.10 18.58 -4.20
C PRO A 144 -22.27 17.09 -4.57
N VAL A 145 -22.57 16.77 -5.82
CA VAL A 145 -23.03 15.43 -6.25
C VAL A 145 -22.06 14.32 -5.87
N GLN A 146 -20.75 14.55 -5.98
CA GLN A 146 -19.72 13.54 -5.69
C GLN A 146 -19.11 13.68 -4.28
N SER A 147 -19.73 14.45 -3.38
CA SER A 147 -19.18 14.74 -2.04
C SER A 147 -18.78 13.50 -1.25
N GLY A 148 -19.55 12.41 -1.32
CA GLY A 148 -19.22 11.16 -0.61
C GLY A 148 -17.99 10.41 -1.14
N GLN A 149 -17.69 10.55 -2.43
CA GLN A 149 -16.55 9.88 -3.08
C GLN A 149 -15.29 10.77 -3.13
N THR A 150 -15.41 12.00 -2.64
CA THR A 150 -14.34 13.00 -2.76
C THR A 150 -13.29 12.78 -1.68
N LEU A 151 -12.04 12.68 -2.09
CA LEU A 151 -10.89 12.45 -1.22
C LEU A 151 -10.22 13.76 -0.83
N ILE A 152 -9.43 13.73 0.24
CA ILE A 152 -8.57 14.85 0.64
C ILE A 152 -7.54 15.10 -0.46
N GLY A 153 -7.44 16.35 -0.90
CA GLY A 153 -6.58 16.76 -2.00
C GLY A 153 -7.18 16.55 -3.39
N ASP A 154 -8.41 16.05 -3.52
CA ASP A 154 -9.10 16.06 -4.82
C ASP A 154 -9.26 17.51 -5.33
N PRO A 155 -8.94 17.77 -6.61
CA PRO A 155 -9.38 18.99 -7.27
C PRO A 155 -10.89 18.90 -7.49
N ILE A 156 -11.58 20.00 -7.22
CA ILE A 156 -13.04 20.04 -7.30
C ILE A 156 -13.51 21.18 -8.19
N TYR A 157 -14.71 21.01 -8.72
CA TYR A 157 -15.50 22.07 -9.32
C TYR A 157 -16.85 22.13 -8.61
N HIS A 158 -17.11 23.23 -7.92
CA HIS A 158 -18.31 23.45 -7.12
C HIS A 158 -19.43 24.02 -8.00
N VAL A 159 -20.28 23.15 -8.53
CA VAL A 159 -21.29 23.48 -9.56
C VAL A 159 -22.18 24.68 -9.17
N PRO A 160 -22.78 24.76 -7.97
CA PRO A 160 -23.64 25.89 -7.62
C PRO A 160 -22.93 27.26 -7.53
N ARG A 161 -21.61 27.25 -7.36
CA ARG A 161 -20.80 28.48 -7.19
C ARG A 161 -19.95 28.78 -8.41
N ASP A 162 -19.95 27.89 -9.41
CA ASP A 162 -19.08 28.00 -10.60
C ASP A 162 -17.63 28.30 -10.24
N ALA A 163 -17.10 27.56 -9.26
CA ALA A 163 -15.80 27.83 -8.66
C ALA A 163 -14.98 26.55 -8.54
N PHE A 164 -13.68 26.67 -8.84
CA PHE A 164 -12.69 25.65 -8.61
C PHE A 164 -12.14 25.71 -7.19
N GLY A 165 -11.54 24.60 -6.77
CA GLY A 165 -10.90 24.52 -5.47
C GLY A 165 -10.30 23.15 -5.21
N LYS A 166 -9.94 22.92 -3.95
CA LYS A 166 -9.35 21.68 -3.47
C LYS A 166 -9.95 21.27 -2.14
N VAL A 167 -10.12 19.96 -1.95
CA VAL A 167 -10.51 19.41 -0.64
C VAL A 167 -9.32 19.46 0.31
N VAL A 168 -9.54 20.09 1.46
CA VAL A 168 -8.51 20.33 2.48
C VAL A 168 -8.78 19.57 3.79
N GLY A 169 -9.80 18.71 3.82
CA GLY A 169 -10.00 17.80 4.94
C GLY A 169 -11.44 17.33 5.10
N ILE A 170 -11.64 16.46 6.09
CA ILE A 170 -12.95 16.03 6.58
C ILE A 170 -12.99 16.39 8.06
N VAL A 171 -14.06 17.04 8.49
CA VAL A 171 -14.26 17.46 9.89
C VAL A 171 -15.61 17.00 10.41
N SER A 172 -15.65 16.62 11.68
CA SER A 172 -16.91 16.42 12.40
C SER A 172 -17.22 17.65 13.25
N ASP A 173 -18.44 18.14 13.18
CA ASP A 173 -18.96 19.18 14.08
C ASP A 173 -19.53 18.60 15.39
N GLY A 174 -19.51 17.28 15.56
CA GLY A 174 -20.08 16.55 16.69
C GLY A 174 -21.34 15.77 16.32
N GLU A 175 -22.05 16.19 15.27
CA GLU A 175 -23.25 15.51 14.78
C GLU A 175 -23.01 14.85 13.42
N LYS A 176 -22.38 15.59 12.50
CA LYS A 176 -22.17 15.14 11.13
C LYS A 176 -20.76 15.45 10.65
N GLU A 177 -20.26 14.58 9.79
CA GLU A 177 -19.05 14.78 9.04
C GLU A 177 -19.31 15.69 7.85
N LYS A 178 -18.36 16.61 7.65
CA LYS A 178 -18.38 17.64 6.62
C LYS A 178 -17.06 17.62 5.86
N LEU A 179 -17.16 17.72 4.55
CA LEU A 179 -16.05 17.98 3.66
C LEU A 179 -15.64 19.46 3.79
N ALA A 180 -14.36 19.72 4.07
CA ALA A 180 -13.79 21.05 4.06
C ALA A 180 -13.13 21.33 2.70
N VAL A 181 -13.60 22.35 2.00
CA VAL A 181 -13.18 22.69 0.64
C VAL A 181 -12.66 24.12 0.60
N LEU A 182 -11.41 24.30 0.17
CA LEU A 182 -10.85 25.62 -0.08
C LEU A 182 -11.03 25.95 -1.57
N LEU A 183 -11.85 26.95 -1.87
CA LEU A 183 -12.00 27.48 -3.21
C LEU A 183 -10.82 28.40 -3.58
N ASP A 184 -10.56 28.56 -4.88
CA ASP A 184 -9.43 29.36 -5.38
C ASP A 184 -9.52 30.85 -5.02
N ASN A 185 -10.73 31.34 -4.73
CA ASN A 185 -10.96 32.68 -4.19
C ASN A 185 -10.75 32.77 -2.67
N ASN A 186 -10.08 31.78 -2.06
CA ASN A 186 -9.80 31.65 -0.63
C ASN A 186 -11.03 31.49 0.28
N ILE A 187 -12.22 31.20 -0.27
CA ILE A 187 -13.40 30.88 0.53
C ILE A 187 -13.33 29.43 0.99
N LEU A 188 -13.47 29.22 2.30
CA LEU A 188 -13.58 27.90 2.90
C LEU A 188 -15.05 27.48 3.02
N LEU A 189 -15.40 26.36 2.38
CA LEU A 189 -16.73 25.77 2.44
C LEU A 189 -16.74 24.50 3.28
N PHE A 190 -17.84 24.28 3.98
CA PHE A 190 -18.14 23.03 4.68
C PHE A 190 -19.40 22.40 4.10
N MET A 191 -19.28 21.17 3.63
CA MET A 191 -20.38 20.45 2.99
C MET A 191 -20.65 19.17 3.75
N THR A 192 -21.85 19.04 4.33
CA THR A 192 -22.27 17.82 5.03
C THR A 192 -22.22 16.63 4.08
N LEU A 193 -21.52 15.57 4.48
CA LEU A 193 -21.45 14.34 3.70
C LEU A 193 -22.83 13.64 3.66
N PRO A 194 -23.16 12.90 2.60
CA PRO A 194 -24.39 12.10 2.56
C PRO A 194 -24.40 11.06 3.68
N GLU A 195 -25.59 10.65 4.14
CA GLU A 195 -25.76 9.72 5.27
C GLU A 195 -24.99 8.40 5.10
N ALA A 196 -24.93 7.86 3.88
CA ALA A 196 -24.18 6.64 3.55
C ALA A 196 -22.66 6.76 3.76
N TYR A 197 -22.13 7.99 3.87
CA TYR A 197 -20.72 8.29 4.11
C TYR A 197 -20.47 8.88 5.50
N GLN A 198 -21.50 8.94 6.35
CA GLN A 198 -21.34 9.36 7.74
C GLN A 198 -20.76 8.21 8.54
N THR A 199 -19.73 8.50 9.33
CA THR A 199 -19.17 7.54 10.26
C THR A 199 -20.20 7.09 11.30
N THR A 200 -20.25 5.78 11.57
CA THR A 200 -21.10 5.21 12.62
C THR A 200 -20.75 5.80 14.00
N PRO A 201 -21.75 6.18 14.82
CA PRO A 201 -21.49 6.69 16.16
C PRO A 201 -20.60 5.75 17.01
N ASN A 202 -19.63 6.32 17.72
CA ASN A 202 -18.62 5.54 18.46
C ASN A 202 -19.22 4.47 19.39
N ALA A 203 -20.34 4.77 20.08
CA ALA A 203 -20.98 3.83 20.99
C ALA A 203 -21.57 2.60 20.26
N GLN A 204 -22.21 2.82 19.10
CA GLN A 204 -22.76 1.73 18.29
C GLN A 204 -21.63 0.90 17.68
N LEU A 205 -20.59 1.56 17.17
CA LEU A 205 -19.43 0.88 16.60
C LEU A 205 -18.66 0.08 17.66
N HIS A 206 -18.53 0.61 18.88
CA HIS A 206 -17.92 -0.08 20.00
C HIS A 206 -18.63 -1.40 20.32
N GLU A 207 -19.96 -1.39 20.46
CA GLU A 207 -20.73 -2.62 20.72
C GLU A 207 -20.67 -3.62 19.56
N LEU A 208 -20.70 -3.13 18.32
CA LEU A 208 -20.52 -3.98 17.13
C LEU A 208 -19.16 -4.69 17.16
N ILE A 209 -18.07 -3.96 17.41
CA ILE A 209 -16.71 -4.51 17.50
C ILE A 209 -16.60 -5.48 18.66
N ARG A 210 -17.17 -5.15 19.82
CA ARG A 210 -17.19 -6.01 21.00
C ARG A 210 -17.78 -7.38 20.69
N PHE A 211 -18.97 -7.38 20.09
CA PHE A 211 -19.67 -8.60 19.72
C PHE A 211 -18.86 -9.41 18.71
N LYS A 212 -18.40 -8.76 17.63
CA LYS A 212 -17.61 -9.39 16.56
C LYS A 212 -16.28 -9.97 17.04
N LEU A 213 -15.52 -9.25 17.84
CA LEU A 213 -14.25 -9.74 18.37
C LEU A 213 -14.44 -10.90 19.34
N LYS A 214 -15.48 -10.86 20.19
CA LYS A 214 -15.78 -11.96 21.12
C LYS A 214 -16.17 -13.24 20.37
N ASP A 215 -16.90 -13.10 19.28
CA ASP A 215 -17.33 -14.21 18.43
C ASP A 215 -16.16 -14.81 17.63
N THR A 216 -15.34 -13.97 17.00
CA THR A 216 -14.25 -14.43 16.11
C THR A 216 -12.96 -14.81 16.85
N PHE A 217 -12.64 -14.14 17.97
CA PHE A 217 -11.38 -14.33 18.71
C PHE A 217 -11.60 -14.54 20.22
N PRO A 218 -12.39 -15.54 20.64
CA PRO A 218 -12.78 -15.73 22.04
C PRO A 218 -11.59 -15.97 22.98
N GLU A 219 -10.51 -16.57 22.49
CA GLU A 219 -9.35 -16.97 23.30
C GLU A 219 -8.43 -15.80 23.67
N VAL A 220 -8.36 -14.77 22.82
CA VAL A 220 -7.42 -13.65 22.99
C VAL A 220 -8.08 -12.33 23.35
N ILE A 221 -9.42 -12.24 23.26
CA ILE A 221 -10.15 -11.00 23.56
C ILE A 221 -9.89 -10.47 24.97
N SER A 222 -9.58 -11.34 25.93
CA SER A 222 -9.24 -10.97 27.32
C SER A 222 -7.86 -10.28 27.43
N ALA A 223 -6.94 -10.57 26.51
CA ALA A 223 -5.61 -9.96 26.44
C ALA A 223 -5.60 -8.67 25.59
N LEU A 224 -6.74 -8.30 25.01
CA LEU A 224 -6.90 -7.15 24.14
C LEU A 224 -7.75 -6.08 24.81
N SER A 225 -7.44 -4.83 24.51
CA SER A 225 -8.29 -3.69 24.81
C SER A 225 -8.37 -2.82 23.56
N TYR A 226 -9.52 -2.19 23.35
CA TYR A 226 -9.74 -1.33 22.19
C TYR A 226 -10.56 -0.11 22.57
N GLU A 227 -10.33 0.96 21.83
CA GLU A 227 -11.04 2.23 21.93
C GLU A 227 -11.52 2.62 20.54
N VAL A 228 -12.70 3.25 20.45
CA VAL A 228 -13.27 3.69 19.18
C VAL A 228 -13.41 5.20 19.20
N ALA A 229 -12.82 5.87 18.22
CA ALA A 229 -13.01 7.30 18.04
C ALA A 229 -13.05 7.65 16.55
N GLN A 230 -14.11 8.36 16.13
CA GLN A 230 -14.26 8.86 14.75
C GLN A 230 -14.22 7.73 13.72
N GLY A 231 -14.85 6.60 14.05
CA GLY A 231 -14.86 5.41 13.19
C GLY A 231 -13.56 4.61 13.20
N ILE A 232 -12.55 5.06 13.93
CA ILE A 232 -11.23 4.45 14.00
C ILE A 232 -11.15 3.55 15.22
N VAL A 233 -10.69 2.31 15.03
CA VAL A 233 -10.44 1.37 16.11
C VAL A 233 -8.98 1.46 16.52
N PHE A 234 -8.72 1.80 17.78
CA PHE A 234 -7.39 1.78 18.39
C PHE A 234 -7.30 0.53 19.24
N ILE A 235 -6.59 -0.50 18.78
CA ILE A 235 -6.47 -1.77 19.49
C ILE A 235 -5.07 -1.92 20.09
N LYS A 236 -4.99 -2.43 21.31
CA LYS A 236 -3.75 -2.65 22.07
C LYS A 236 -3.86 -3.94 22.89
N GLY A 237 -2.73 -4.55 23.20
CA GLY A 237 -2.69 -5.80 23.97
C GLY A 237 -1.59 -6.71 23.47
N ASN A 238 -1.63 -7.97 23.90
CA ASN A 238 -0.62 -8.96 23.55
C ASN A 238 -1.27 -10.14 22.81
N VAL A 239 -0.56 -10.68 21.82
CA VAL A 239 -0.97 -11.89 21.09
C VAL A 239 0.22 -12.84 20.94
N PRO A 240 -0.02 -14.16 20.83
CA PRO A 240 1.06 -15.15 20.80
C PRO A 240 1.90 -15.18 19.51
N ASN A 241 1.41 -14.64 18.38
CA ASN A 241 2.15 -14.68 17.11
C ASN A 241 1.77 -13.55 16.15
N ILE A 242 2.62 -13.33 15.14
CA ILE A 242 2.46 -12.27 14.12
C ILE A 242 1.23 -12.52 13.26
N ARG A 243 0.95 -13.78 12.92
CA ARG A 243 -0.22 -14.16 12.13
C ARG A 243 -1.52 -13.67 12.77
N LEU A 244 -1.74 -13.97 14.04
CA LEU A 244 -2.95 -13.58 14.76
C LEU A 244 -3.06 -12.05 14.89
N LYS A 245 -1.94 -11.36 15.12
CA LYS A 245 -1.91 -9.89 15.09
C LYS A 245 -2.46 -9.34 13.77
N LYS A 246 -2.02 -9.90 12.63
CA LYS A 246 -2.48 -9.49 11.29
C LYS A 246 -3.92 -9.89 11.03
N GLU A 247 -4.33 -11.09 11.42
CA GLU A 247 -5.72 -11.57 11.28
C GLU A 247 -6.70 -10.65 12.04
N ILE A 248 -6.39 -10.26 13.27
CA ILE A 248 -7.21 -9.32 14.05
C ILE A 248 -7.29 -7.96 13.35
N ARG A 249 -6.16 -7.43 12.88
CA ARG A 249 -6.12 -6.14 12.17
C ARG A 249 -6.97 -6.19 10.90
N GLN A 250 -6.75 -7.17 10.04
CA GLN A 250 -7.50 -7.34 8.78
C GLN A 250 -8.98 -7.57 9.03
N PHE A 251 -9.32 -8.35 10.06
CA PHE A 251 -10.70 -8.54 10.49
C PHE A 251 -11.38 -7.21 10.82
N LEU A 252 -10.73 -6.37 11.63
CA LEU A 252 -11.26 -5.05 12.01
C LEU A 252 -11.38 -4.12 10.80
N GLU A 253 -10.39 -4.10 9.91
CA GLU A 253 -10.40 -3.31 8.67
C GLU A 253 -11.52 -3.75 7.70
N ASN A 254 -11.93 -5.02 7.74
CA ASN A 254 -12.99 -5.57 6.90
C ASN A 254 -14.41 -5.37 7.46
N ILE A 255 -14.56 -4.79 8.65
CA ILE A 255 -15.89 -4.42 9.17
C ILE A 255 -16.36 -3.16 8.43
N PRO A 256 -17.47 -3.19 7.66
CA PRO A 256 -17.85 -2.06 6.80
C PRO A 256 -18.06 -0.72 7.52
N ALA A 257 -18.43 -0.76 8.81
CA ALA A 257 -18.63 0.43 9.64
C ALA A 257 -17.33 1.01 10.24
N VAL A 258 -16.21 0.29 10.11
CA VAL A 258 -14.89 0.72 10.60
C VAL A 258 -14.21 1.51 9.49
N ARG A 259 -13.87 2.77 9.80
CA ARG A 259 -13.10 3.65 8.91
C ARG A 259 -11.65 3.18 8.75
N GLY A 260 -11.09 2.61 9.81
CA GLY A 260 -9.79 1.94 9.80
C GLY A 260 -9.32 1.52 11.19
N CYS A 261 -8.19 0.82 11.24
CA CYS A 261 -7.62 0.27 12.48
C CYS A 261 -6.21 0.81 12.72
N VAL A 262 -5.93 1.25 13.95
CA VAL A 262 -4.59 1.58 14.44
C VAL A 262 -4.17 0.53 15.46
N ASP A 263 -3.29 -0.35 15.01
CA ASP A 263 -2.84 -1.52 15.75
C ASP A 263 -1.61 -1.24 16.64
N PHE A 264 -1.79 -1.26 17.95
CA PHE A 264 -0.72 -1.23 18.96
C PHE A 264 -0.50 -2.58 19.66
N ILE A 265 -0.99 -3.67 19.08
CA ILE A 265 -0.79 -5.03 19.59
C ILE A 265 0.71 -5.37 19.54
N GLN A 266 1.20 -5.94 20.64
CA GLN A 266 2.53 -6.51 20.74
C GLN A 266 2.43 -8.03 20.60
N VAL A 267 3.45 -8.63 19.99
CA VAL A 267 3.54 -10.09 19.93
C VAL A 267 4.38 -10.56 21.09
N ASP A 268 3.79 -11.38 21.93
CA ASP A 268 4.42 -12.02 23.08
C ASP A 268 4.31 -13.54 22.92
N PRO A 269 5.30 -14.18 22.28
CA PRO A 269 5.26 -15.60 21.97
C PRO A 269 5.11 -16.47 23.22
N SER A 270 4.18 -17.41 23.18
CA SER A 270 3.99 -18.39 24.27
C SER A 270 5.22 -19.27 24.50
N VAL A 271 6.04 -19.45 23.47
CA VAL A 271 7.28 -20.22 23.50
C VAL A 271 8.46 -19.28 23.25
N THR A 272 9.42 -19.27 24.18
CA THR A 272 10.67 -18.54 23.99
C THR A 272 11.64 -19.39 23.18
N ILE A 273 11.99 -18.93 21.99
CA ILE A 273 12.96 -19.56 21.09
C ILE A 273 14.24 -18.73 21.07
N SER A 274 15.41 -19.37 21.10
CA SER A 274 16.68 -18.65 20.99
C SER A 274 16.84 -18.04 19.60
N ASP A 275 17.49 -16.88 19.50
CA ASP A 275 17.67 -16.19 18.21
C ASP A 275 18.40 -17.06 17.18
N ASN A 276 19.32 -17.93 17.62
CA ASN A 276 20.03 -18.87 16.73
C ASN A 276 19.08 -19.91 16.14
N LEU A 277 18.22 -20.51 16.97
CA LEU A 277 17.24 -21.48 16.50
C LEU A 277 16.18 -20.82 15.61
N LEU A 278 15.72 -19.63 16.00
CA LEU A 278 14.78 -18.85 15.21
C LEU A 278 15.37 -18.47 13.85
N LYS A 279 16.63 -18.05 13.81
CA LYS A 279 17.36 -17.78 12.56
C LYS A 279 17.44 -19.02 11.67
N SER A 280 17.74 -20.19 12.24
CA SER A 280 17.73 -21.46 11.50
C SER A 280 16.35 -21.79 10.92
N ASN A 281 15.28 -21.59 11.70
CA ASN A 281 13.90 -21.82 11.23
C ASN A 281 13.52 -20.88 10.09
N VAL A 282 13.87 -19.59 10.20
CA VAL A 282 13.66 -18.60 9.13
C VAL A 282 14.44 -18.99 7.88
N LEU A 283 15.72 -19.36 8.00
CA LEU A 283 16.53 -19.82 6.88
C LEU A 283 15.92 -21.05 6.20
N SER A 284 15.46 -22.04 6.95
CA SER A 284 14.78 -23.21 6.39
C SER A 284 13.57 -22.86 5.52
N VAL A 285 12.82 -21.81 5.89
CA VAL A 285 11.72 -21.28 5.04
C VAL A 285 12.28 -20.64 3.77
N LEU A 286 13.29 -19.78 3.87
CA LEU A 286 13.90 -19.08 2.73
C LEU A 286 14.60 -20.04 1.75
N GLU A 287 15.09 -21.17 2.26
CA GLU A 287 15.77 -22.20 1.49
C GLU A 287 14.80 -23.01 0.60
N ASP A 288 13.48 -22.95 0.82
CA ASP A 288 12.47 -23.62 -0.01
C ASP A 288 12.49 -23.11 -1.47
N LEU A 289 12.86 -24.00 -2.40
CA LEU A 289 13.03 -23.71 -3.83
C LEU A 289 11.76 -23.24 -4.55
N SER A 290 10.57 -23.42 -3.94
CA SER A 290 9.31 -22.88 -4.46
C SER A 290 9.20 -21.36 -4.32
N LEU A 291 9.98 -20.74 -3.41
CA LEU A 291 9.97 -19.29 -3.24
C LEU A 291 10.78 -18.60 -4.33
N PRO A 292 10.27 -17.55 -5.00
CA PRO A 292 10.98 -16.85 -6.08
C PRO A 292 11.94 -15.76 -5.55
N ILE A 293 12.73 -16.09 -4.52
CA ILE A 293 13.66 -15.16 -3.86
C ILE A 293 15.10 -15.61 -3.98
N PHE A 294 16.06 -14.73 -3.72
CA PHE A 294 17.47 -15.06 -3.66
C PHE A 294 18.28 -13.94 -2.99
N ASP A 295 19.58 -14.18 -2.82
CA ASP A 295 20.54 -13.26 -2.20
C ASP A 295 20.01 -12.74 -0.87
N TYR A 296 19.60 -13.69 -0.02
CA TYR A 296 18.93 -13.38 1.23
C TYR A 296 19.91 -13.25 2.39
N ASP A 297 19.59 -12.33 3.29
CA ASP A 297 20.27 -12.11 4.56
C ASP A 297 19.25 -12.09 5.69
N VAL A 298 19.59 -12.73 6.80
CA VAL A 298 18.71 -12.91 7.96
C VAL A 298 19.43 -12.44 9.21
N ASN A 299 18.88 -11.41 9.83
CA ASN A 299 19.28 -10.95 11.15
C ASN A 299 18.17 -11.25 12.16
N VAL A 300 18.53 -11.83 13.30
CA VAL A 300 17.60 -12.12 14.40
C VAL A 300 18.20 -11.58 15.68
N GLU A 301 17.45 -10.73 16.36
CA GLU A 301 17.86 -10.14 17.64
C GLU A 301 16.64 -9.98 18.56
N ASN A 302 16.66 -10.63 19.72
CA ASN A 302 15.59 -10.62 20.72
C ASN A 302 14.21 -11.00 20.13
N GLY A 303 14.17 -12.03 19.28
CA GLY A 303 12.96 -12.46 18.57
C GLY A 303 12.50 -11.51 17.45
N LYS A 304 13.25 -10.45 17.14
CA LYS A 304 12.98 -9.57 16.00
C LYS A 304 13.72 -10.08 14.78
N VAL A 305 12.98 -10.42 13.73
CA VAL A 305 13.51 -10.99 12.50
C VAL A 305 13.52 -9.92 11.42
N THR A 306 14.69 -9.66 10.85
CA THR A 306 14.84 -8.85 9.63
C THR A 306 15.35 -9.73 8.51
N VAL A 307 14.59 -9.81 7.42
CA VAL A 307 14.99 -10.52 6.21
C VAL A 307 15.16 -9.52 5.09
N ARG A 308 16.33 -9.51 4.46
CA ARG A 308 16.59 -8.79 3.22
C ARG A 308 16.75 -9.80 2.10
N CYS A 309 16.09 -9.63 0.97
CA CYS A 309 16.28 -10.51 -0.18
C CYS A 309 15.88 -9.84 -1.49
N TYR A 310 16.30 -10.45 -2.59
CA TYR A 310 15.94 -10.06 -3.95
C TYR A 310 14.87 -10.98 -4.53
N PHE A 311 14.05 -10.46 -5.44
CA PHE A 311 13.07 -11.22 -6.21
C PHE A 311 13.03 -10.78 -7.68
N SER A 312 12.54 -11.63 -8.56
CA SER A 312 12.39 -11.31 -9.99
C SER A 312 11.02 -10.68 -10.28
N PHE A 313 10.95 -9.80 -11.30
CA PHE A 313 9.70 -9.14 -11.69
C PHE A 313 8.56 -10.12 -12.04
N GLU A 314 8.93 -11.30 -12.54
CA GLU A 314 7.99 -12.35 -12.95
C GLU A 314 7.28 -13.03 -11.76
N ALA A 315 7.72 -12.81 -10.52
CA ALA A 315 7.19 -13.51 -9.35
C ALA A 315 7.27 -12.66 -8.07
N THR A 316 6.13 -12.09 -7.64
CA THR A 316 6.03 -11.38 -6.36
C THR A 316 5.94 -12.39 -5.21
N PRO A 317 6.79 -12.34 -4.17
CA PRO A 317 6.83 -13.35 -3.11
C PRO A 317 5.75 -13.12 -2.04
N ALA A 318 4.47 -13.06 -2.43
CA ALA A 318 3.35 -12.86 -1.50
C ALA A 318 3.25 -13.98 -0.44
N ASP A 319 3.72 -15.19 -0.77
CA ASP A 319 3.70 -16.33 0.13
C ASP A 319 4.85 -16.33 1.15
N LEU A 320 5.93 -15.56 0.91
CA LEU A 320 7.06 -15.50 1.83
C LEU A 320 6.63 -14.98 3.20
N GLU A 321 5.91 -13.86 3.19
CA GLU A 321 5.44 -13.20 4.42
C GLU A 321 4.56 -14.14 5.23
N LYS A 322 3.57 -14.78 4.58
CA LYS A 322 2.66 -15.74 5.21
C LYS A 322 3.39 -16.94 5.81
N ARG A 323 4.41 -17.47 5.13
CA ARG A 323 5.19 -18.62 5.63
C ARG A 323 5.99 -18.25 6.87
N LEU A 324 6.56 -17.05 6.91
CA LEU A 324 7.32 -16.56 8.06
C LEU A 324 6.42 -16.22 9.25
N GLU A 325 5.20 -15.69 9.00
CA GLU A 325 4.24 -15.37 10.05
C GLU A 325 3.79 -16.56 10.91
N VAL A 326 3.88 -17.78 10.37
CA VAL A 326 3.51 -19.03 11.05
C VAL A 326 4.62 -19.50 12.00
N LEU A 327 5.85 -19.00 11.85
CA LEU A 327 6.95 -19.39 12.73
C LEU A 327 6.73 -18.87 14.15
N GLU A 328 6.84 -19.76 15.12
CA GLU A 328 6.78 -19.42 16.54
C GLU A 328 8.02 -18.62 16.97
N GLY A 329 7.91 -17.90 18.08
CA GLY A 329 9.01 -17.12 18.66
C GLY A 329 9.29 -15.77 17.99
N ILE A 330 8.70 -15.47 16.82
CA ILE A 330 8.85 -14.16 16.17
C ILE A 330 8.01 -13.11 16.92
N ARG A 331 8.69 -12.08 17.43
CA ARG A 331 8.09 -10.90 18.06
C ARG A 331 7.84 -9.75 17.08
N GLU A 332 8.70 -9.63 16.09
CA GLU A 332 8.63 -8.60 15.06
C GLU A 332 9.22 -9.16 13.76
N LEU A 333 8.56 -8.89 12.63
CA LEU A 333 9.01 -9.34 11.31
C LEU A 333 9.15 -8.12 10.39
N SER A 334 10.36 -7.90 9.88
CA SER A 334 10.67 -6.88 8.88
C SER A 334 11.18 -7.53 7.61
N LEU A 335 10.49 -7.32 6.49
CA LEU A 335 10.87 -7.85 5.18
C LEU A 335 11.31 -6.69 4.27
N LEU A 336 12.55 -6.75 3.82
CA LEU A 336 13.17 -5.81 2.90
C LEU A 336 13.35 -6.50 1.55
N LEU A 337 12.33 -6.38 0.69
CA LEU A 337 12.29 -7.01 -0.62
C LEU A 337 12.79 -6.04 -1.69
N GLU A 338 13.83 -6.43 -2.42
CA GLU A 338 14.41 -5.64 -3.50
C GLU A 338 14.14 -6.30 -4.86
N LEU A 339 13.68 -5.53 -5.84
CA LEU A 339 13.52 -6.02 -7.21
C LEU A 339 14.90 -6.20 -7.84
N SER A 340 15.17 -7.40 -8.36
CA SER A 340 16.42 -7.67 -9.06
C SER A 340 16.54 -6.88 -10.36
N PRO A 341 17.75 -6.40 -10.72
CA PRO A 341 18.03 -5.89 -12.05
C PRO A 341 17.71 -6.93 -13.13
N ALA A 342 17.25 -6.48 -14.30
CA ALA A 342 17.01 -7.37 -15.43
C ALA A 342 18.31 -8.11 -15.83
N GLU A 343 18.27 -9.43 -15.80
CA GLU A 343 19.40 -10.27 -16.20
C GLU A 343 19.53 -10.34 -17.74
N THR A 344 20.76 -10.47 -18.23
CA THR A 344 20.98 -10.81 -19.64
C THR A 344 20.65 -12.28 -19.89
N ASN A 345 20.11 -12.60 -21.07
CA ASN A 345 19.81 -13.97 -21.49
C ASN A 345 21.00 -14.93 -21.31
N THR A 346 22.22 -14.44 -21.54
CA THR A 346 23.44 -15.22 -21.35
C THR A 346 23.63 -15.66 -19.90
N HIS A 347 23.44 -14.78 -18.91
CA HIS A 347 23.59 -15.14 -17.50
C HIS A 347 22.48 -16.09 -17.04
N LYS A 348 21.24 -15.89 -17.51
CA LYS A 348 20.12 -16.78 -17.23
C LYS A 348 20.41 -18.22 -17.68
N ILE A 349 20.95 -18.40 -18.89
CA ILE A 349 21.36 -19.72 -19.40
C ILE A 349 22.48 -20.34 -18.55
N LEU A 350 23.47 -19.55 -18.14
CA LEU A 350 24.56 -20.05 -17.28
C LEU A 350 24.05 -20.49 -15.90
N CYS A 351 23.16 -19.71 -15.28
CA CYS A 351 22.51 -20.07 -14.02
C CYS A 351 21.70 -21.37 -14.15
N LEU A 352 20.93 -21.53 -15.24
CA LEU A 352 20.18 -22.77 -15.51
C LEU A 352 21.10 -23.98 -15.71
N ASN A 353 22.22 -23.82 -16.42
CA ASN A 353 23.18 -24.90 -16.63
C ASN A 353 23.85 -25.33 -15.31
N ALA A 354 24.22 -24.38 -14.46
CA ALA A 354 24.77 -24.66 -13.13
C ALA A 354 23.74 -25.37 -12.23
N ALA A 355 22.49 -24.89 -12.22
CA ALA A 355 21.40 -25.51 -11.46
C ALA A 355 21.17 -26.96 -11.90
N ARG A 356 21.16 -27.21 -13.23
CA ARG A 356 21.04 -28.57 -13.78
C ARG A 356 22.22 -29.46 -13.36
N ALA A 357 23.44 -28.97 -13.51
CA ALA A 357 24.65 -29.72 -13.15
C ALA A 357 24.69 -30.09 -11.66
N LEU A 358 24.25 -29.19 -10.78
CA LEU A 358 24.15 -29.45 -9.34
C LEU A 358 23.08 -30.49 -9.03
N LYS A 359 21.88 -30.38 -9.64
CA LYS A 359 20.78 -31.33 -9.46
C LYS A 359 21.13 -32.75 -9.93
N GLU A 360 21.92 -32.86 -11.00
CA GLU A 360 22.34 -34.15 -11.56
C GLU A 360 23.53 -34.77 -10.79
N HIS A 361 24.21 -34.02 -9.92
CA HIS A 361 25.42 -34.48 -9.24
C HIS A 361 25.09 -35.54 -8.16
N PRO A 362 25.62 -36.78 -8.25
CA PRO A 362 25.21 -37.88 -7.37
C PRO A 362 25.38 -37.62 -5.87
N LYS A 363 26.43 -36.88 -5.47
CA LYS A 363 26.73 -36.57 -4.06
C LYS A 363 25.94 -35.38 -3.48
N LEU A 364 25.12 -34.72 -4.30
CA LEU A 364 24.32 -33.54 -3.93
C LEU A 364 22.81 -33.82 -4.00
N LYS A 365 22.39 -35.08 -4.20
CA LYS A 365 20.97 -35.44 -4.36
C LYS A 365 20.10 -35.04 -3.18
N ASP A 366 20.61 -35.17 -1.97
CA ASP A 366 19.88 -34.85 -0.74
C ASP A 366 20.11 -33.39 -0.29
N THR A 367 20.66 -32.54 -1.15
CA THR A 367 20.93 -31.13 -0.83
C THR A 367 19.87 -30.22 -1.42
N CYS A 368 19.58 -29.12 -0.75
CA CYS A 368 18.74 -28.07 -1.31
C CYS A 368 19.65 -26.93 -1.73
N ILE A 369 19.94 -26.82 -3.04
CA ILE A 369 20.82 -25.79 -3.58
C ILE A 369 20.07 -24.99 -4.63
N ARG A 370 19.96 -23.68 -4.37
CA ARG A 370 19.47 -22.67 -5.30
C ARG A 370 20.65 -22.02 -6.00
N VAL A 371 20.50 -21.83 -7.30
CA VAL A 371 21.43 -21.04 -8.10
C VAL A 371 20.68 -19.80 -8.60
N SER A 372 21.19 -18.64 -8.27
CA SER A 372 20.65 -17.34 -8.69
C SER A 372 21.75 -16.49 -9.29
N CYS A 373 21.36 -15.50 -10.09
CA CYS A 373 22.26 -14.57 -10.75
C CYS A 373 21.94 -13.15 -10.24
N ASN A 374 22.94 -12.41 -9.77
CA ASN A 374 22.80 -11.00 -9.43
C ASN A 374 23.89 -10.21 -10.18
N GLY A 375 23.50 -9.57 -11.28
CA GLY A 375 24.42 -8.90 -12.19
C GLY A 375 25.39 -9.88 -12.88
N LYS A 376 26.69 -9.79 -12.55
CA LYS A 376 27.76 -10.67 -13.08
C LYS A 376 28.18 -11.77 -12.10
N LYS A 377 27.51 -11.88 -10.96
CA LYS A 377 27.81 -12.82 -9.89
C LYS A 377 26.75 -13.93 -9.88
N MET A 378 27.18 -15.18 -9.83
CA MET A 378 26.33 -16.32 -9.52
C MET A 378 26.35 -16.57 -8.03
N ILE A 379 25.20 -16.86 -7.42
CA ILE A 379 25.07 -17.07 -5.99
C ILE A 379 24.55 -18.50 -5.78
N LEU A 380 25.24 -19.26 -4.94
CA LEU A 380 24.83 -20.58 -4.48
C LEU A 380 24.29 -20.44 -3.05
N GLU A 381 23.00 -20.70 -2.88
CA GLU A 381 22.29 -20.58 -1.59
C GLU A 381 21.56 -21.87 -1.26
N GLY A 382 21.22 -22.08 0.00
CA GLY A 382 20.61 -23.33 0.45
C GLY A 382 21.43 -24.08 1.50
N ARG A 383 21.12 -25.36 1.66
CA ARG A 383 21.70 -26.23 2.68
C ARG A 383 22.40 -27.45 2.10
N VAL A 384 23.49 -27.81 2.75
CA VAL A 384 24.26 -29.04 2.52
C VAL A 384 24.60 -29.68 3.86
N HIS A 385 24.96 -30.97 3.88
CA HIS A 385 25.21 -31.70 5.13
C HIS A 385 26.70 -31.73 5.53
N SER A 386 27.59 -31.25 4.67
CA SER A 386 29.03 -31.28 4.96
C SER A 386 29.83 -30.22 4.20
N ILE A 387 31.02 -29.91 4.73
CA ILE A 387 32.03 -29.06 4.07
C ILE A 387 32.41 -29.64 2.69
N LEU A 388 32.45 -30.98 2.57
CA LEU A 388 32.75 -31.67 1.32
C LEU A 388 31.67 -31.41 0.26
N GLN A 389 30.39 -31.50 0.63
CA GLN A 389 29.29 -31.17 -0.28
C GLN A 389 29.29 -29.68 -0.65
N LYS A 390 29.56 -28.77 0.30
CA LYS A 390 29.70 -27.33 0.04
C LYS A 390 30.79 -27.05 -1.02
N SER A 391 31.92 -27.74 -0.89
CA SER A 391 33.04 -27.61 -1.82
C SER A 391 32.73 -28.23 -3.19
N GLN A 392 32.08 -29.39 -3.21
CA GLN A 392 31.66 -30.07 -4.44
C GLN A 392 30.63 -29.26 -5.23
N ALA A 393 29.68 -28.62 -4.55
CA ALA A 393 28.72 -27.72 -5.16
C ALA A 393 29.43 -26.54 -5.84
N TYR A 394 30.36 -25.90 -5.14
CA TYR A 394 31.16 -24.82 -5.70
C TYR A 394 31.93 -25.24 -6.97
N PHE A 395 32.65 -26.36 -6.91
CA PHE A 395 33.41 -26.83 -8.08
C PHE A 395 32.51 -27.25 -9.25
N THR A 396 31.36 -27.84 -8.97
CA THR A 396 30.37 -28.20 -10.00
C THR A 396 29.82 -26.95 -10.69
N ALA A 397 29.51 -25.90 -9.93
CA ALA A 397 29.05 -24.63 -10.48
C ALA A 397 30.14 -23.91 -11.31
N ILE A 398 31.41 -23.93 -10.85
CA ILE A 398 32.53 -23.36 -11.63
C ILE A 398 32.69 -24.06 -12.98
N ARG A 399 32.69 -25.40 -12.99
CA ARG A 399 32.94 -26.20 -14.19
C ARG A 399 31.88 -25.98 -15.28
N SER A 400 30.64 -25.76 -14.86
CA SER A 400 29.48 -25.57 -15.75
C SER A 400 29.39 -24.16 -16.35
N THR A 401 30.01 -23.15 -15.71
CA THR A 401 29.76 -21.74 -16.07
C THR A 401 30.95 -21.01 -16.66
N LYS A 402 32.19 -21.49 -16.43
CA LYS A 402 33.47 -20.96 -16.94
C LYS A 402 33.53 -19.42 -17.03
N LYS A 403 34.24 -18.78 -16.07
CA LYS A 403 34.53 -17.32 -15.99
C LYS A 403 33.44 -16.44 -15.34
N VAL A 404 32.48 -17.03 -14.62
CA VAL A 404 31.53 -16.27 -13.78
C VAL A 404 32.03 -16.25 -12.33
N SER A 405 31.92 -15.10 -11.65
CA SER A 405 32.23 -15.00 -10.23
C SER A 405 31.15 -15.72 -9.42
N ILE A 406 31.54 -16.65 -8.55
CA ILE A 406 30.59 -17.43 -7.74
C ILE A 406 30.67 -17.00 -6.26
N ASP A 407 29.54 -16.62 -5.68
CA ASP A 407 29.33 -16.49 -4.25
C ASP A 407 28.80 -17.80 -3.67
N ASN A 408 29.49 -18.36 -2.67
CA ASN A 408 29.06 -19.61 -2.05
C ASN A 408 28.51 -19.35 -0.65
N LYS A 409 27.20 -19.11 -0.57
CA LYS A 409 26.44 -18.85 0.66
C LYS A 409 25.80 -20.11 1.24
N LEU A 410 26.17 -21.30 0.76
CA LEU A 410 25.61 -22.56 1.27
C LEU A 410 25.87 -22.72 2.77
N ARG A 411 24.81 -23.03 3.53
CA ARG A 411 24.88 -23.36 4.95
C ARG A 411 25.13 -24.85 5.13
N ILE A 412 25.90 -25.20 6.16
CA ILE A 412 26.11 -26.59 6.55
C ILE A 412 25.14 -26.88 7.70
N VAL A 413 24.27 -27.87 7.52
CA VAL A 413 23.26 -28.29 8.50
C VAL A 413 23.61 -29.68 8.96
N GLN A 414 23.65 -29.91 10.27
CA GLN A 414 23.91 -31.25 10.79
C GLN A 414 22.65 -32.11 10.67
N PRO A 415 22.77 -33.43 10.42
CA PRO A 415 21.61 -34.33 10.28
C PRO A 415 20.69 -34.42 11.51
N SER A 416 21.11 -33.92 12.67
CA SER A 416 20.34 -33.92 13.91
C SER A 416 19.48 -32.67 14.13
N GLU A 417 19.49 -31.72 13.17
CA GLU A 417 18.72 -30.46 13.22
C GLU A 417 17.52 -30.45 12.24
N GLU A 418 17.25 -31.58 11.57
CA GLU A 418 16.00 -31.84 10.83
C GLU A 418 14.95 -32.47 11.76
#